data_AF-A0A970FAZ6-F1
#
_entry.id   AF-A0A970FAZ6-F1
#
_cell.length_a   1.000
_cell.length_b   1.000
_cell.length_c   1.000
_cell.angle_alpha   90.00
_cell.angle_beta   90.00
_cell.angle_gamma   90.00
#
_symmetry.space_group_name_H-M   'P 1'
#
loop_
_entity.id
_entity.type
_entity.pdbx_description
1 polymer ?
#
loop_
_entity_poly.entity_id
_entity_poly.type
_entity_poly.pdbx_seq_one_letter_code
_entity_poly.pdbx_strand_id
1 'polypeptide(L)'
;MHKSSKVHFLTAYVEYLLSNGIRSEEYYVGDASRFLRYLLANISEEDVMDFINHCAQSTSYKNRLRKTLRKFFEFSSEVLAIENLSLILKKTR
;
A
#
# COMPACT_ATOMS: atom_id res chain seq x y z
N MET A 1 -19.40 1.33 -16.06
CA MET A 1 -18.50 1.89 -15.02
C MET A 1 -17.17 2.22 -15.66
N HIS A 2 -16.84 3.51 -15.82
CA HIS A 2 -15.48 3.91 -16.19
C HIS A 2 -14.53 3.38 -15.12
N LYS A 3 -13.67 2.41 -15.45
CA LYS A 3 -12.55 2.01 -14.59
C LYS A 3 -11.59 3.19 -14.56
N SER A 4 -11.81 4.13 -13.64
CA SER A 4 -10.95 5.29 -13.44
C SER A 4 -9.56 4.78 -13.09
N SER A 5 -8.60 5.05 -13.95
CA SER A 5 -7.22 4.57 -13.89
C SER A 5 -6.39 5.19 -12.75
N LYS A 6 -7.03 5.97 -11.87
CA LYS A 6 -6.38 6.73 -10.80
C LYS A 6 -7.21 6.79 -9.50
N VAL A 7 -8.04 5.79 -9.21
CA VAL A 7 -8.67 5.77 -7.88
C VAL A 7 -7.72 5.12 -6.88
N HIS A 8 -7.20 5.93 -5.96
CA HIS A 8 -6.44 5.42 -4.82
C HIS A 8 -7.34 4.50 -4.01
N PHE A 9 -6.85 3.29 -3.70
CA PHE A 9 -7.65 2.17 -3.20
C PHE A 9 -8.61 2.53 -2.05
N LEU A 10 -8.11 3.21 -1.01
CA LEU A 10 -8.95 3.61 0.13
C LEU A 10 -9.92 4.74 -0.20
N THR A 11 -9.54 5.68 -1.07
CA THR A 11 -10.46 6.72 -1.56
C THR A 11 -11.63 6.10 -2.31
N ALA A 12 -11.37 5.09 -3.16
CA ALA A 12 -12.41 4.35 -3.87
C ALA A 12 -13.39 3.69 -2.90
N TYR A 13 -12.88 3.13 -1.80
CA TYR A 13 -13.71 2.47 -0.81
C TYR A 13 -14.59 3.45 -0.04
N VAL A 14 -14.05 4.61 0.36
CA VAL A 14 -14.85 5.68 0.97
C VAL A 14 -15.96 6.16 0.03
N GLU A 15 -15.64 6.41 -1.24
CA GLU A 15 -16.63 6.79 -2.27
C GLU A 15 -17.71 5.71 -2.45
N TYR A 16 -17.34 4.43 -2.39
CA TYR A 16 -18.28 3.32 -2.43
C TYR A 16 -19.22 3.32 -1.22
N LEU A 17 -18.71 3.50 -0.01
CA LEU A 17 -19.54 3.55 1.21
C LEU A 17 -20.55 4.71 1.15
N LEU A 18 -20.07 5.90 0.75
CA LEU A 18 -20.91 7.08 0.58
C LEU A 18 -22.02 6.87 -0.45
N SER A 19 -21.69 6.29 -1.61
CA SER A 19 -22.65 6.01 -2.68
C SER A 19 -23.73 5.00 -2.27
N ASN A 20 -23.45 4.14 -1.27
CA ASN A 20 -24.41 3.17 -0.73
C ASN A 20 -25.14 3.70 0.51
N GLY A 21 -24.98 4.97 0.87
CA GLY A 21 -25.62 5.57 2.04
C GLY A 21 -25.05 5.08 3.38
N ILE A 22 -23.89 4.40 3.36
CA ILE A 22 -23.22 3.89 4.55
C ILE A 22 -22.41 5.03 5.17
N ARG A 23 -22.85 5.53 6.32
CA ARG A 23 -22.23 6.67 7.02
C ARG A 23 -21.25 6.28 8.13
N SER A 24 -21.16 4.99 8.45
CA SER A 24 -20.29 4.51 9.53
C SER A 24 -18.86 4.24 9.04
N GLU A 25 -18.25 5.27 8.44
CA GLU A 25 -16.92 5.19 7.85
C GLU A 25 -15.88 4.69 8.86
N GLU A 26 -15.98 5.08 10.13
CA GLU A 26 -15.05 4.63 11.18
C GLU A 26 -14.99 3.11 11.34
N TYR A 27 -16.13 2.40 11.23
CA TYR A 27 -16.11 0.93 11.33
C TYR A 27 -15.56 0.31 10.03
N TYR A 28 -16.13 0.66 8.89
CA TYR A 28 -15.78 0.03 7.63
C TYR A 28 -14.35 0.38 7.17
N VAL A 29 -14.00 1.67 7.16
CA VAL A 29 -12.65 2.15 6.82
C VAL A 29 -11.67 1.74 7.91
N GLY A 30 -12.08 1.77 9.18
CA GLY A 30 -11.26 1.32 10.30
C GLY A 30 -10.84 -0.14 10.16
N ASP A 31 -11.78 -1.05 9.92
CA ASP A 31 -11.49 -2.48 9.77
C ASP A 31 -10.68 -2.79 8.51
N ALA A 32 -11.01 -2.14 7.39
CA ALA A 32 -10.19 -2.23 6.17
C ALA A 32 -8.76 -1.74 6.42
N SER A 33 -8.59 -0.62 7.14
CA SER A 33 -7.28 -0.07 7.50
C SER A 33 -6.50 -1.04 8.40
N ARG A 34 -7.14 -1.63 9.42
CA ARG A 34 -6.53 -2.65 10.28
C ARG A 34 -6.05 -3.86 9.48
N PHE A 35 -6.86 -4.35 8.56
CA PHE A 35 -6.49 -5.47 7.70
C PHE A 35 -5.30 -5.12 6.79
N LEU A 36 -5.31 -3.95 6.15
CA LEU A 36 -4.19 -3.51 5.32
C LEU A 36 -2.90 -3.33 6.12
N ARG A 37 -2.99 -2.82 7.36
CA ARG A 37 -1.84 -2.73 8.28
C ARG A 37 -1.31 -4.11 8.65
N TYR A 38 -2.21 -5.06 8.93
CA TYR A 38 -1.83 -6.46 9.18
C TYR A 38 -1.09 -7.04 7.98
N LEU A 39 -1.61 -6.92 6.76
CA LEU A 39 -0.92 -7.40 5.56
C LEU A 39 0.45 -6.73 5.42
N LEU A 40 0.50 -5.40 5.54
CA LEU A 40 1.73 -4.63 5.40
C LEU A 40 2.79 -5.01 6.46
N ALA A 41 2.39 -5.33 7.68
CA ALA A 41 3.31 -5.78 8.73
C ALA A 41 3.92 -7.18 8.48
N ASN A 42 3.29 -7.96 7.61
CA ASN A 42 3.66 -9.35 7.35
C ASN A 42 4.23 -9.58 5.95
N ILE A 43 4.41 -8.54 5.13
CA ILE A 43 5.05 -8.70 3.82
C ILE A 43 6.50 -9.16 3.99
N SER A 44 6.92 -10.02 3.09
CA SER A 44 8.30 -10.46 2.96
C SER A 44 9.09 -9.60 1.96
N GLU A 45 10.39 -9.85 1.88
CA GLU A 45 11.23 -9.26 0.84
C GLU A 45 10.85 -9.75 -0.57
N GLU A 46 10.46 -11.02 -0.68
CA GLU A 46 10.00 -11.64 -1.91
C GLU A 46 8.74 -10.95 -2.43
N ASP A 47 7.75 -10.70 -1.56
CA ASP A 47 6.52 -10.00 -1.93
C ASP A 47 6.79 -8.61 -2.55
N VAL A 48 7.76 -7.88 -1.98
CA VAL A 48 8.15 -6.56 -2.48
C VAL A 48 8.83 -6.67 -3.84
N MET A 49 9.69 -7.66 -4.02
CA MET A 49 10.41 -7.89 -5.27
C MET A 49 9.48 -8.36 -6.39
N ASP A 50 8.56 -9.26 -6.07
CA ASP A 50 7.53 -9.74 -6.99
C ASP A 50 6.62 -8.60 -7.43
N PHE A 51 6.19 -7.75 -6.49
CA PHE A 51 5.44 -6.53 -6.83
C PHE A 51 6.22 -5.61 -7.79
N ILE A 52 7.51 -5.34 -7.51
CA ILE A 52 8.35 -4.50 -8.37
C ILE A 52 8.49 -5.10 -9.77
N ASN A 53 8.75 -6.41 -9.85
CA ASN A 53 8.95 -7.12 -11.10
C ASN A 53 7.65 -7.21 -11.92
N HIS A 54 6.50 -7.35 -11.25
CA HIS A 54 5.19 -7.36 -11.87
C HIS A 54 4.83 -6.00 -12.47
N CYS A 55 5.05 -4.90 -11.73
CA CYS A 55 4.64 -3.55 -12.15
C CYS A 55 5.52 -2.90 -13.21
N ALA A 56 6.81 -3.23 -13.26
CA ALA A 56 7.80 -2.50 -14.06
C ALA A 56 8.62 -3.43 -14.94
N GLN A 57 8.43 -3.32 -16.26
CA GLN A 57 9.22 -4.07 -17.24
C GLN A 57 10.59 -3.43 -17.53
N SER A 58 10.77 -2.13 -17.23
CA SER A 58 12.03 -1.41 -17.47
C SER A 58 12.80 -1.13 -16.18
N THR A 59 14.13 -1.16 -16.27
CA THR A 59 15.05 -0.87 -15.15
C THR A 59 14.81 0.52 -14.54
N SER A 60 14.56 1.53 -15.38
CA SER A 60 14.26 2.89 -14.93
C SER A 60 13.00 2.94 -14.06
N TYR A 61 11.93 2.23 -14.47
CA TYR A 61 10.71 2.19 -13.68
C TYR A 61 10.90 1.37 -12.39
N LYS A 62 11.60 0.23 -12.42
CA LYS A 62 11.94 -0.52 -11.20
C LYS A 62 12.68 0.36 -10.18
N ASN A 63 13.64 1.17 -10.64
CA ASN A 63 14.38 2.09 -9.77
C ASN A 63 13.50 3.19 -9.18
N ARG A 64 12.61 3.78 -9.98
CA ARG A 64 11.63 4.77 -9.50
C ARG A 64 10.69 4.15 -8.46
N LEU A 65 10.18 2.95 -8.71
CA LEU A 65 9.24 2.24 -7.83
C LEU A 65 9.89 1.89 -6.48
N ARG A 66 11.14 1.39 -6.50
CA ARG A 66 11.94 1.19 -5.28
C ARG A 66 12.09 2.47 -4.46
N LYS A 67 12.37 3.60 -5.12
CA LYS A 67 12.52 4.90 -4.45
C LYS A 67 11.21 5.36 -3.79
N THR A 68 10.07 5.18 -4.46
CA THR A 68 8.77 5.59 -3.90
C THR A 68 8.30 4.66 -2.79
N LEU A 69 8.51 3.34 -2.93
CA LEU A 69 8.22 2.36 -1.87
C LEU A 69 9.06 2.62 -0.62
N ARG A 70 10.30 3.07 -0.78
CA ARG A 70 11.14 3.47 0.35
C ARG A 70 10.50 4.57 1.19
N LYS A 71 10.01 5.64 0.56
CA LYS A 71 9.31 6.70 1.28
C LYS A 71 8.04 6.21 1.96
N PHE A 72 7.31 5.30 1.33
CA PHE A 72 6.12 4.71 1.93
C PHE A 72 6.45 3.82 3.15
N PHE A 73 7.50 3.01 3.10
CA PHE A 73 7.90 2.15 4.23
C PHE A 73 8.52 2.96 5.36
N GLU A 74 9.26 4.04 5.07
CA GLU A 74 9.69 5.01 6.08
C GLU A 74 8.48 5.59 6.81
N PHE A 75 7.50 6.13 6.07
CA PHE A 75 6.24 6.61 6.66
C PHE A 75 5.52 5.53 7.48
N SER A 76 5.44 4.30 6.97
CA SER A 76 4.74 3.20 7.64
C SER A 76 5.43 2.80 8.94
N SER A 77 6.76 2.88 8.99
CA SER A 77 7.52 2.64 10.21
C SER A 77 7.38 3.79 11.20
N GLU A 78 7.52 5.04 10.76
CA GLU A 78 7.55 6.23 11.62
C GLU A 78 6.18 6.62 12.16
N VAL A 79 5.15 6.58 11.31
CA VAL A 79 3.82 7.11 11.62
C VAL A 79 2.84 6.00 11.97
N LEU A 80 2.97 4.82 11.36
CA LEU A 80 2.05 3.71 11.59
C LEU A 80 2.59 2.68 12.59
N ALA A 81 3.83 2.84 13.07
CA ALA A 81 4.53 1.91 13.96
C ALA A 81 4.55 0.46 13.46
N ILE A 82 4.63 0.28 12.13
CA ILE A 82 4.74 -1.05 11.52
C ILE A 82 6.23 -1.42 11.46
N GLU A 83 6.62 -2.33 12.34
CA GLU A 83 7.99 -2.84 12.44
C GLU A 83 8.34 -3.74 11.22
N ASN A 84 9.61 -4.13 11.07
CA ASN A 84 10.16 -4.96 9.96
C ASN A 84 10.27 -4.32 8.56
N LEU A 85 9.46 -3.31 8.20
CA LEU A 85 9.50 -2.71 6.85
C LEU A 85 10.84 -2.02 6.51
N SER A 86 11.46 -1.38 7.49
CA SER A 86 12.76 -0.72 7.34
C SER A 86 13.92 -1.70 7.13
N LEU A 87 13.75 -2.96 7.54
CA LEU A 87 14.73 -4.04 7.36
C LEU A 87 14.61 -4.68 5.97
N ILE A 88 13.39 -4.83 5.46
CA ILE A 88 13.11 -5.42 4.14
C ILE A 88 13.80 -4.62 3.02
N LEU A 89 13.78 -3.29 3.10
CA LEU A 89 14.38 -2.42 2.07
C LEU A 89 15.91 -2.39 2.06
N LYS A 90 16.56 -2.70 3.18
CA LYS A 90 18.03 -2.71 3.25
C LYS A 90 18.62 -3.90 2.48
N LYS A 91 17.86 -4.98 2.34
CA LYS A 91 18.26 -6.23 1.69
C LYS A 91 17.94 -6.26 0.19
N THR A 92 16.94 -5.49 -0.25
CA THR A 92 16.52 -5.36 -1.65
C THR A 92 17.42 -4.47 -2.54
N ARG A 93 18.64 -4.18 -2.08
CA ARG A 93 19.55 -3.21 -2.70
C ARG A 93 20.35 -3.79 -3.85
#